data_AF-A0A519PPZ7-F1
#
_entry.id   AF-A0A519PPZ7-F1
#
_cell.length_a   1.000
_cell.length_b   1.000
_cell.length_c   1.000
_cell.angle_alpha   90.00
_cell.angle_beta   90.00
_cell.angle_gamma   90.00
#
_symmetry.space_group_name_H-M   'P 1'
#
loop_
_entity.id
_entity.type
_entity.pdbx_description
1 polymer ?
#
loop_
_entity_poly.entity_id
_entity_poly.type
_entity_poly.pdbx_seq_one_letter_code
_entity_poly.pdbx_strand_id
1 'polypeptide(L)'
;FRSAAGEVVIRIDDFADDETLDGMGIEDPFELSGLYHGVDIGRRDSMGPAAEPSRIFLYRRPILDEWCERGNVGLAELIAHVLIHEIGHHFGLDDDQIHAIEDAD
;
A
#
# COMPACT_ATOMS: atom_id res chain seq x y z
N PHE A 1 -2.33 -12.53 11.38
CA PHE A 1 -1.57 -11.60 10.53
C PHE A 1 -0.46 -12.26 9.72
N ARG A 2 0.70 -12.63 10.30
CA ARG A 2 1.87 -13.10 9.50
C ARG A 2 1.63 -14.40 8.69
N SER A 3 0.84 -15.34 9.21
CA SER A 3 0.42 -16.56 8.48
C SER A 3 -0.75 -16.33 7.53
N ALA A 4 -1.51 -15.24 7.72
CA ALA A 4 -2.65 -14.91 6.88
C ALA A 4 -2.22 -14.14 5.63
N ALA A 5 -1.15 -13.33 5.70
CA ALA A 5 -0.72 -12.47 4.61
C ALA A 5 -0.21 -13.23 3.35
N GLY A 6 0.09 -14.52 3.45
CA GLY A 6 0.93 -15.18 2.43
C GLY A 6 2.27 -14.46 2.27
N GLU A 7 3.09 -14.84 1.31
CA GLU A 7 4.25 -14.02 0.94
C GLU A 7 3.71 -12.71 0.34
N VAL A 8 3.68 -11.63 1.12
CA VAL A 8 3.52 -10.26 0.62
C VAL A 8 4.90 -9.70 0.39
N VAL A 9 5.18 -9.28 -0.84
CA VAL A 9 6.45 -8.65 -1.18
C VAL A 9 6.30 -7.14 -1.09
N ILE A 10 7.02 -6.51 -0.17
CA ILE A 10 7.11 -5.06 -0.13
C ILE A 10 8.16 -4.61 -1.16
N ARG A 11 7.77 -3.70 -2.05
CA ARG A 11 8.62 -3.06 -3.06
C ARG A 11 8.68 -1.57 -2.79
N ILE A 12 9.86 -0.99 -2.98
CA ILE A 12 10.10 0.44 -2.81
C ILE A 12 10.68 0.94 -4.13
N ASP A 13 9.92 1.80 -4.79
CA ASP A 13 10.32 2.48 -6.03
C ASP A 13 10.23 3.99 -5.81
N ASP A 14 10.84 4.78 -6.70
CA ASP A 14 10.75 6.24 -6.59
C ASP A 14 9.36 6.77 -6.90
N PHE A 15 8.72 6.22 -7.93
CA PHE A 15 7.37 6.51 -8.39
C PHE A 15 6.75 5.26 -9.01
N ALA A 16 5.44 5.28 -9.20
CA ALA A 16 4.74 4.36 -10.08
C ALA A 16 5.21 4.55 -11.54
N ASP A 17 5.10 3.49 -12.33
CA ASP A 17 5.30 3.61 -13.78
C ASP A 17 4.08 4.24 -14.46
N ASP A 18 4.30 4.74 -15.69
CA ASP A 18 3.27 5.43 -16.47
C ASP A 18 2.03 4.54 -16.70
N GLU A 19 2.22 3.23 -16.89
CA GLU A 19 1.12 2.28 -17.10
C GLU A 19 0.22 2.17 -15.86
N THR A 20 0.82 2.13 -14.67
CA THR A 20 0.09 2.11 -13.39
C THR A 20 -0.69 3.41 -13.19
N LEU A 21 -0.05 4.56 -13.42
CA LEU A 21 -0.67 5.87 -13.25
C LEU A 21 -1.86 6.06 -14.22
N ASP A 22 -1.66 5.74 -15.49
CA ASP A 22 -2.71 5.78 -16.52
C ASP A 22 -3.88 4.85 -16.16
N GLY A 23 -3.58 3.64 -15.66
CA GLY A 23 -4.57 2.66 -15.24
C GLY A 23 -5.41 3.11 -14.04
N MET A 24 -4.86 3.99 -13.19
CA MET A 24 -5.53 4.58 -12.04
C MET A 24 -6.15 5.95 -12.33
N GLY A 25 -5.87 6.54 -13.51
CA GLY A 25 -6.30 7.89 -13.85
C GLY A 25 -5.63 8.98 -13.01
N ILE A 26 -4.39 8.72 -12.56
CA ILE A 26 -3.59 9.66 -11.76
C ILE A 26 -2.67 10.43 -12.70
N GLU A 27 -2.81 11.76 -12.72
CA GLU A 27 -2.01 12.63 -13.59
C GLU A 27 -0.68 13.04 -12.94
N ASP A 28 -0.68 13.23 -11.61
CA ASP A 28 0.51 13.60 -10.85
C ASP A 28 1.05 12.39 -10.07
N PRO A 29 2.27 11.89 -10.36
CA PRO A 29 2.84 10.76 -9.65
C PRO A 29 3.04 11.02 -8.13
N PHE A 30 2.99 12.27 -7.67
CA PHE A 30 3.02 12.60 -6.25
C PHE A 30 1.70 12.29 -5.51
N GLU A 31 0.61 12.03 -6.21
CA GLU A 31 -0.68 11.67 -5.62
C GLU A 31 -0.77 10.18 -5.22
N LEU A 32 0.22 9.36 -5.59
CA LEU A 32 0.24 7.93 -5.28
C LEU A 32 1.42 7.57 -4.36
N SER A 33 1.16 7.39 -3.06
CA SER A 33 2.18 7.06 -2.06
C SER A 33 2.34 5.56 -1.82
N GLY A 34 1.29 4.77 -2.05
CA GLY A 34 1.27 3.32 -1.93
C GLY A 34 0.41 2.67 -3.01
N LEU A 35 0.64 1.37 -3.24
CA LEU A 35 -0.25 0.56 -4.08
C LEU A 35 -0.19 -0.91 -3.70
N TYR A 36 -1.33 -1.51 -3.39
CA TYR A 36 -1.47 -2.96 -3.39
C TYR A 36 -1.66 -3.52 -4.82
N HIS A 37 -0.83 -4.50 -5.21
CA HIS A 37 -0.93 -5.20 -6.47
C HIS A 37 -0.97 -6.73 -6.28
N GLY A 38 -2.01 -7.38 -6.79
CA GLY A 38 -2.10 -8.84 -6.84
C GLY A 38 -3.46 -9.35 -6.43
N VAL A 39 -3.54 -10.67 -6.26
CA VAL A 39 -4.78 -11.35 -5.94
C VAL A 39 -5.06 -11.28 -4.44
N ASP A 40 -6.34 -11.18 -4.09
CA ASP A 40 -6.83 -11.36 -2.72
C ASP A 40 -6.08 -12.47 -1.99
N ILE A 41 -5.47 -12.09 -0.87
CA ILE A 41 -4.77 -12.99 0.03
C ILE A 41 -5.66 -14.19 0.38
N GLY A 42 -6.96 -13.96 0.59
CA GLY A 42 -7.95 -15.02 0.88
C GLY A 42 -8.37 -15.88 -0.33
N ARG A 43 -8.06 -15.46 -1.56
CA ARG A 43 -8.36 -16.22 -2.80
C ARG A 43 -7.14 -16.90 -3.41
N ARG A 44 -5.92 -16.59 -2.97
CA ARG A 44 -4.67 -17.17 -3.51
C ARG A 44 -4.66 -18.71 -3.49
N ASP A 45 -5.14 -19.34 -2.43
CA ASP A 45 -5.17 -20.82 -2.31
C ASP A 45 -6.01 -21.51 -3.40
N SER A 46 -6.97 -20.80 -4.00
CA SER A 46 -7.81 -21.32 -5.09
C SER A 46 -7.16 -21.21 -6.49
N MET A 47 -6.05 -20.49 -6.62
CA MET A 47 -5.38 -20.26 -7.91
C MET A 47 -4.24 -21.24 -8.22
N GLY A 48 -3.91 -22.13 -7.28
CA GLY A 48 -2.91 -23.18 -7.47
C GLY A 48 -1.46 -22.71 -7.26
N PRO A 49 -0.47 -23.61 -7.49
CA PRO A 49 0.92 -23.42 -7.06
C PRO A 49 1.73 -22.36 -7.84
N ALA A 50 1.13 -21.68 -8.81
CA ALA A 50 1.76 -20.65 -9.64
C ALA A 50 1.13 -19.25 -9.47
N ALA A 51 0.32 -19.04 -8.42
CA ALA A 51 -0.22 -17.72 -8.13
C ALA A 51 0.91 -16.74 -7.81
N GLU A 52 0.96 -15.60 -8.50
CA GLU A 52 1.93 -14.56 -8.17
C GLU A 52 1.72 -14.06 -6.73
N PRO A 53 2.80 -13.78 -5.99
CA PRO A 53 2.67 -13.20 -4.65
C PRO A 53 2.07 -11.81 -4.77
N SER A 54 1.20 -11.46 -3.81
CA SER A 54 0.75 -10.08 -3.68
C SER A 54 1.91 -9.17 -3.33
N ARG A 55 1.89 -7.96 -3.85
CA ARG A 55 2.92 -6.94 -3.67
C ARG A 55 2.30 -5.69 -3.09
N ILE A 56 3.05 -5.02 -2.22
CA ILE A 56 2.73 -3.66 -1.79
C ILE A 56 3.88 -2.79 -2.25
N PHE A 57 3.56 -1.81 -3.08
CA PHE A 57 4.50 -0.77 -3.49
C PHE A 57 4.40 0.40 -2.51
N LEU A 58 5.56 0.92 -2.12
CA LEU A 58 5.70 2.21 -1.43
C LEU A 58 6.50 3.12 -2.33
N TYR A 59 5.93 4.26 -2.70
CA TYR A 59 6.57 5.22 -3.59
C TYR A 59 7.32 6.26 -2.78
N ARG A 60 8.66 6.17 -2.83
CA ARG A 60 9.55 6.94 -1.97
C ARG A 60 9.43 8.44 -2.16
N ARG A 61 9.35 8.93 -3.41
CA ARG A 61 9.32 10.38 -3.64
C ARG A 61 8.01 11.02 -3.17
N PRO A 62 6.82 10.47 -3.46
CA PRO A 62 5.55 10.95 -2.90
C PRO A 62 5.55 10.96 -1.36
N ILE A 63 5.99 9.86 -0.73
CA ILE A 63 6.06 9.77 0.75
C ILE A 63 7.00 10.82 1.33
N LEU A 64 8.18 11.04 0.73
CA LEU A 64 9.13 12.03 1.23
C LEU A 64 8.66 13.47 1.02
N ASP A 65 7.95 13.73 -0.08
CA ASP A 65 7.37 15.02 -0.38
C ASP A 65 6.30 15.38 0.66
N GLU A 66 5.34 14.47 0.86
CA GLU A 66 4.31 14.58 1.89
C GLU A 66 4.90 14.73 3.29
N TRP A 67 5.95 13.96 3.63
CA TRP A 67 6.64 14.09 4.90
C TRP A 67 7.24 15.49 5.11
N CYS A 68 7.86 16.05 4.06
CA CYS A 68 8.41 17.41 4.10
C CYS A 68 7.31 18.47 4.25
N GLU A 69 6.17 18.29 3.59
CA GLU A 69 5.02 19.20 3.68
C GLU A 69 4.34 19.17 5.05
N ARG A 70 4.12 17.97 5.61
CA ARG A 70 3.47 17.79 6.92
C ARG A 70 4.33 18.37 8.05
N GLY A 71 5.63 18.07 8.07
CA GLY A 71 6.60 18.66 9.02
C GLY A 71 6.38 18.36 10.51
N ASN A 72 5.32 17.62 10.86
CA ASN A 72 4.89 17.33 12.24
C ASN A 72 4.72 15.83 12.53
N VAL A 73 4.94 14.97 11.54
CA VAL A 73 4.81 13.50 11.62
C VAL A 73 6.17 12.84 11.41
N GLY A 74 6.42 11.71 12.10
CA GLY A 74 7.63 10.93 11.85
C GLY A 74 7.59 10.24 10.48
N LEU A 75 8.74 10.10 9.80
CA LEU A 75 8.78 9.38 8.52
C LEU A 75 8.33 7.91 8.67
N ALA A 76 8.71 7.26 9.77
CA ALA A 76 8.29 5.88 10.05
C ALA A 76 6.77 5.77 10.29
N GLU A 77 6.18 6.78 10.92
CA GLU A 77 4.73 6.88 11.16
C GLU A 77 3.99 7.09 9.84
N LEU A 78 4.49 7.95 8.96
CA LEU A 78 3.91 8.14 7.63
C LEU A 78 4.00 6.86 6.77
N ILE A 79 5.14 6.16 6.80
CA ILE A 79 5.29 4.87 6.11
C ILE A 79 4.32 3.83 6.68
N ALA A 80 4.14 3.78 8.00
CA ALA A 80 3.21 2.87 8.65
C ALA A 80 1.77 3.18 8.24
N HIS A 81 1.38 4.45 8.24
CA HIS A 81 0.07 4.92 7.80
C HIS A 81 -0.25 4.47 6.37
N VAL A 82 0.64 4.73 5.40
CA VAL A 82 0.46 4.28 4.00
C VAL A 82 0.35 2.75 3.93
N LEU A 83 1.21 2.02 4.64
CA LEU A 83 1.18 0.55 4.62
C LEU A 83 -0.12 -0.02 5.21
N ILE A 84 -0.61 0.56 6.31
CA ILE A 84 -1.85 0.15 6.96
C ILE A 84 -3.05 0.44 6.05
N HIS A 85 -3.07 1.58 5.36
CA HIS A 85 -4.09 1.93 4.37
C HIS A 85 -4.15 0.93 3.21
N GLU A 86 -3.02 0.64 2.57
CA GLU A 86 -2.95 -0.33 1.46
C GLU A 86 -3.41 -1.73 1.89
N ILE A 87 -3.00 -2.17 3.08
CA ILE A 87 -3.41 -3.46 3.64
C ILE A 87 -4.90 -3.43 3.98
N GLY A 88 -5.39 -2.36 4.57
CA GLY A 88 -6.79 -2.20 4.99
C GLY A 88 -7.74 -2.30 3.81
N HIS A 89 -7.52 -1.49 2.77
CA HIS A 89 -8.29 -1.56 1.54
C HIS A 89 -8.24 -2.92 0.87
N HIS A 90 -7.07 -3.56 0.88
CA HIS A 90 -6.93 -4.93 0.38
C HIS A 90 -7.82 -5.93 1.15
N PHE A 91 -7.99 -5.75 2.46
CA PHE A 91 -8.89 -6.57 3.27
C PHE A 91 -10.37 -6.15 3.16
N GLY A 92 -10.69 -5.16 2.31
CA GLY A 92 -12.04 -4.63 2.14
C GLY A 92 -12.49 -3.75 3.30
N LEU A 93 -11.54 -3.18 4.06
CA LEU A 93 -11.84 -2.20 5.09
C LEU A 93 -12.06 -0.82 4.45
N ASP A 94 -12.99 -0.07 5.03
CA ASP A 94 -13.19 1.34 4.72
C ASP A 94 -12.26 2.25 5.56
N ASP A 95 -12.18 3.53 5.19
CA ASP A 95 -11.32 4.52 5.85
C ASP A 95 -11.58 4.62 7.35
N ASP A 96 -12.85 4.54 7.77
CA ASP A 96 -13.24 4.62 9.19
C ASP A 96 -12.70 3.42 9.99
N GLN A 97 -12.77 2.22 9.39
CA GLN A 97 -12.21 1.00 9.98
C GLN A 97 -10.69 1.03 10.03
N ILE A 98 -10.04 1.60 9.03
CA ILE A 98 -8.59 1.73 8.95
C ILE A 98 -8.10 2.72 10.02
N HIS A 99 -8.71 3.91 10.11
CA HIS A 99 -8.37 4.89 11.15
C HIS A 99 -8.51 4.32 12.56
N ALA A 100 -9.56 3.53 12.82
CA ALA A 100 -9.75 2.89 14.12
C ALA A 100 -8.63 1.89 14.48
N ILE A 101 -7.95 1.30 13.48
CA ILE A 101 -6.79 0.43 13.68
C ILE A 101 -5.54 1.28 13.96
N GLU A 102 -5.34 2.36 13.20
CA GLU A 102 -4.20 3.28 13.40
C GLU A 102 -4.21 3.95 14.78
N ASP A 103 -5.39 4.35 15.28
CA ASP A 103 -5.57 4.96 16.59
C ASP A 103 -5.34 3.98 17.77
N ALA A 104 -5.31 2.68 17.50
CA ALA A 104 -5.19 1.64 18.51
C ALA A 104 -3.74 1.16 18.76
N ASP A 105 -2.78 1.55 17.92
CA ASP A 105 -1.34 1.29 18.05
C ASP A 105 -0.58 2.45 18.73
#